data_AF-X0YFK5-F1
#
_entry.id   AF-X0YFK5-F1
#
_cell.length_a   1.000
_cell.length_b   1.000
_cell.length_c   1.000
_cell.angle_alpha   90.00
_cell.angle_beta   90.00
_cell.angle_gamma   90.00
#
_symmetry.space_group_name_H-M   'P 1'
#
loop_
_entity.id
_entity.type
_entity.pdbx_description
1 polymer ?
#
loop_
_entity_poly.entity_id
_entity_poly.type
_entity_poly.pdbx_seq_one_letter_code
_entity_poly.pdbx_strand_id
1 'polypeptide(L)'
;ERTGWRVVFGPVRARDIPAYLANHYKKTDEMRKVRFALAERLEMAVMWAVPISIVPLAPLLIWWSWLVLPFLAAVWGIALFTFGAFPWLPVGATGGKGARAEGRDRLRWARYLIVFDPRLRASLTVLLLFLGGLAAYVWFVGEGEWISLAGWGLAGLAISLLIGLDLTGSTPIYKSGLHDERLLTVRLLEDRCTGKAICEQICPKGRFRVDSKLHRAVIDDDDGCVQCGACVVQCPEDALVFA
;
A
#
# COMPACT_ATOMS: atom_id res chain seq x y z
N GLU A 1 7.84 -35.19 -6.92
CA GLU A 1 6.85 -34.36 -7.66
C GLU A 1 5.84 -35.30 -8.32
N ARG A 2 4.53 -35.17 -7.99
CA ARG A 2 3.51 -36.14 -8.46
C ARG A 2 3.00 -35.89 -9.89
N THR A 3 3.33 -34.74 -10.48
CA THR A 3 2.76 -34.30 -11.77
C THR A 3 3.81 -34.19 -12.89
N GLY A 4 5.10 -34.34 -12.61
CA GLY A 4 6.19 -34.21 -13.59
C GLY A 4 6.47 -32.78 -14.08
N TRP A 5 5.78 -31.77 -13.54
CA TRP A 5 5.99 -30.36 -13.89
C TRP A 5 7.15 -29.76 -13.12
N ARG A 6 8.06 -29.08 -13.83
CA ARG A 6 9.14 -28.30 -13.22
C ARG A 6 8.77 -26.83 -13.22
N VAL A 7 8.59 -26.26 -12.02
CA VAL A 7 8.28 -24.84 -11.85
C VAL A 7 9.55 -24.01 -11.96
N VAL A 8 9.50 -22.92 -12.73
CA VAL A 8 10.58 -21.94 -12.83
C VAL A 8 10.02 -20.55 -12.61
N PHE A 9 10.62 -19.79 -11.69
CA PHE A 9 10.17 -18.43 -11.38
C PHE A 9 10.73 -17.43 -12.38
N GLY A 10 9.85 -16.77 -13.13
CA GLY A 10 10.21 -15.72 -14.09
C GLY A 10 10.61 -14.38 -13.47
N PRO A 11 11.01 -13.40 -14.31
CA PRO A 11 11.33 -12.06 -13.87
C PRO A 11 10.09 -11.31 -13.37
N VAL A 12 10.31 -10.30 -12.54
CA VAL A 12 9.25 -9.43 -11.98
C VAL A 12 8.60 -8.58 -13.07
N ARG A 13 9.39 -8.10 -14.04
CA ARG A 13 8.90 -7.20 -15.10
C ARG A 13 8.75 -7.95 -16.41
N ALA A 14 7.63 -7.73 -17.09
CA ALA A 14 7.34 -8.35 -18.38
C ALA A 14 8.39 -8.00 -19.46
N ARG A 15 8.96 -6.79 -19.42
CA ARG A 15 10.02 -6.35 -20.35
C ARG A 15 11.30 -7.19 -20.28
N ASP A 16 11.54 -7.88 -19.17
CA ASP A 16 12.73 -8.70 -18.97
C ASP A 16 12.53 -10.13 -19.49
N ILE A 17 11.31 -10.52 -19.88
CA ILE A 17 10.98 -11.87 -20.36
C ILE A 17 11.84 -12.26 -21.58
N PRO A 18 12.02 -11.43 -22.62
CA PRO A 18 12.83 -11.81 -23.77
C PRO A 18 14.28 -12.12 -23.39
N ALA A 19 14.91 -11.28 -22.55
CA ALA A 19 16.27 -11.49 -22.07
C ALA A 19 16.38 -12.73 -21.17
N TYR A 20 15.38 -12.98 -20.34
CA TYR A 20 15.28 -14.18 -19.50
C TYR A 20 15.19 -15.47 -20.33
N LEU A 21 14.39 -15.48 -21.41
CA LEU A 21 14.27 -16.60 -22.33
C LEU A 21 15.57 -16.82 -23.11
N ALA A 22 16.20 -15.75 -23.60
CA ALA A 22 17.50 -15.80 -24.27
C ALA A 22 18.60 -16.34 -23.35
N ASN A 23 18.52 -16.06 -22.04
CA ASN A 23 19.44 -16.56 -21.02
C ASN A 23 19.06 -17.94 -20.46
N HIS A 24 18.34 -18.77 -21.22
CA HIS A 24 17.94 -20.13 -20.84
C HIS A 24 17.24 -20.21 -19.48
N TYR A 25 16.28 -19.32 -19.22
CA TYR A 25 15.49 -19.26 -17.99
C TYR A 25 16.33 -18.99 -16.72
N LYS A 26 17.49 -18.33 -16.87
CA LYS A 26 18.31 -17.88 -15.73
C LYS A 26 18.04 -16.41 -15.45
N LYS A 27 17.53 -16.12 -14.25
CA LYS A 27 17.33 -14.74 -13.76
C LYS A 27 18.65 -14.10 -13.36
N THR A 28 18.77 -12.81 -13.66
CA THR A 28 19.76 -11.95 -13.02
C THR A 28 19.23 -11.46 -11.67
N ASP A 29 20.12 -10.92 -10.84
CA ASP A 29 19.75 -10.33 -9.55
C ASP A 29 18.76 -9.16 -9.68
N GLU A 30 18.85 -8.40 -10.77
CA GLU A 30 17.93 -7.28 -11.03
C GLU A 30 16.54 -7.73 -11.43
N MET A 31 16.44 -8.82 -12.21
CA MET A 31 15.16 -9.36 -12.66
C MET A 31 14.25 -9.84 -11.53
N ARG A 32 14.81 -10.12 -10.34
CA ARG A 32 14.03 -10.51 -9.15
C ARG A 32 13.62 -9.33 -8.26
N LYS A 33 14.18 -8.12 -8.44
CA LYS A 33 14.01 -6.99 -7.51
C LYS A 33 12.93 -6.00 -7.97
N VAL A 34 12.07 -5.58 -7.06
CA VAL A 34 11.11 -4.48 -7.24
C VAL A 34 11.71 -3.19 -6.68
N ARG A 35 11.91 -2.18 -7.54
CA ARG A 35 12.50 -0.89 -7.16
C ARG A 35 11.46 0.16 -6.75
N PHE A 36 10.25 0.10 -7.29
CA PHE A 36 9.18 1.11 -7.09
C PHE A 36 9.69 2.54 -7.25
N ALA A 37 10.16 2.86 -8.46
CA ALA A 37 10.81 4.13 -8.79
C ALA A 37 9.81 5.30 -8.82
N LEU A 38 10.30 6.55 -8.94
CA LEU A 38 9.44 7.74 -8.96
C LEU A 38 8.38 7.69 -10.06
N ALA A 39 8.71 7.26 -11.28
CA ALA A 39 7.75 7.15 -12.37
C ALA A 39 6.57 6.24 -12.00
N GLU A 40 6.84 5.07 -11.41
CA GLU A 40 5.83 4.09 -10.99
C GLU A 40 4.96 4.62 -9.83
N ARG A 41 5.53 5.49 -8.98
CA ARG A 41 4.78 6.19 -7.93
C ARG A 41 3.85 7.26 -8.50
N LEU A 42 4.33 8.02 -9.48
CA LEU A 42 3.52 9.03 -10.16
C LEU A 42 2.39 8.39 -10.97
N GLU A 43 2.64 7.23 -11.58
CA GLU A 43 1.58 6.42 -12.20
C GLU A 43 0.49 6.06 -11.17
N MET A 44 0.86 5.66 -9.95
CA MET A 44 -0.13 5.43 -8.89
C MET A 44 -0.85 6.72 -8.51
N ALA A 45 -0.13 7.82 -8.32
CA ALA A 45 -0.74 9.11 -7.98
C ALA A 45 -1.82 9.52 -8.99
N VAL A 46 -1.54 9.35 -10.29
CA VAL A 46 -2.50 9.63 -11.38
C VAL A 46 -3.68 8.67 -11.32
N MET A 47 -3.42 7.37 -11.16
CA MET A 47 -4.48 6.35 -11.04
C MET A 47 -5.44 6.63 -9.89
N TRP A 48 -4.96 7.23 -8.80
CA TRP A 48 -5.77 7.65 -7.66
C TRP A 48 -6.47 8.98 -7.87
N ALA A 49 -5.75 10.00 -8.32
CA ALA A 49 -6.27 11.35 -8.46
C ALA A 49 -7.40 11.43 -9.50
N VAL A 50 -7.31 10.67 -10.60
CA VAL A 50 -8.26 10.75 -11.71
C VAL A 50 -9.68 10.29 -11.31
N PRO A 51 -9.91 9.06 -10.79
CA PRO A 51 -11.24 8.63 -10.39
C PRO A 51 -11.85 9.52 -9.29
N ILE A 52 -11.03 9.91 -8.31
CA ILE A 52 -11.47 10.77 -7.19
C ILE A 52 -11.80 12.18 -7.67
N SER A 53 -11.13 12.67 -8.72
CA SER A 53 -11.49 13.93 -9.36
C SER A 53 -12.81 13.82 -10.11
N ILE A 54 -13.00 12.78 -10.94
CA ILE A 54 -14.12 12.67 -11.87
C ILE A 54 -15.47 12.54 -11.15
N VAL A 55 -15.57 11.72 -10.10
CA VAL A 55 -16.85 11.42 -9.42
C VAL A 55 -17.57 12.67 -8.89
N PRO A 56 -16.93 13.56 -8.12
CA PRO A 56 -17.56 14.80 -7.65
C PRO A 56 -17.49 15.94 -8.68
N LEU A 57 -16.77 15.80 -9.81
CA LEU A 57 -16.58 16.90 -10.76
C LEU A 57 -17.89 17.39 -11.37
N ALA A 58 -18.80 16.48 -11.75
CA ALA A 58 -20.07 16.84 -12.36
C ALA A 58 -20.96 17.71 -11.44
N PRO A 59 -21.27 17.30 -10.19
CA PRO A 59 -22.03 18.16 -9.28
C PRO A 59 -21.27 19.45 -8.91
N LEU A 60 -19.94 19.41 -8.77
CA LEU A 60 -19.16 20.62 -8.50
C LEU A 60 -19.23 21.62 -9.67
N LEU A 61 -19.16 21.18 -10.93
CA LEU A 61 -19.28 22.09 -12.07
C LEU A 61 -20.66 22.73 -12.20
N ILE A 62 -21.73 22.01 -11.85
CA ILE A 62 -23.12 22.49 -11.99
C ILE A 62 -23.48 23.47 -10.88
N TRP A 63 -23.20 23.14 -9.62
CA TRP A 63 -23.69 23.90 -8.47
C TRP A 63 -22.61 24.70 -7.75
N TRP A 64 -21.32 24.35 -7.90
CA TRP A 64 -20.22 24.94 -7.12
C TRP A 64 -18.94 25.11 -7.95
N SER A 65 -19.04 25.74 -9.12
CA SER A 65 -17.93 25.82 -10.09
C SER A 65 -16.67 26.46 -9.50
N TRP A 66 -16.82 27.37 -8.54
CA TRP A 66 -15.74 27.99 -7.78
C TRP A 66 -14.95 27.01 -6.88
N LEU A 67 -15.54 25.88 -6.49
CA LEU A 67 -14.87 24.83 -5.71
C LEU A 67 -14.06 23.87 -6.58
N VAL A 68 -14.23 23.86 -7.91
CA VAL A 68 -13.59 22.88 -8.80
C VAL A 68 -12.06 23.00 -8.77
N LEU A 69 -11.53 24.22 -8.96
CA LEU A 69 -10.08 24.44 -8.94
C LEU A 69 -9.43 24.09 -7.59
N PRO A 70 -9.91 24.58 -6.44
CA PRO A 70 -9.31 24.21 -5.16
C PRO A 70 -9.47 22.71 -4.86
N PHE A 71 -10.59 22.09 -5.26
CA PHE A 71 -10.78 20.64 -5.11
C PHE A 71 -9.76 19.84 -5.92
N LEU A 72 -9.60 20.14 -7.21
CA LEU A 72 -8.63 19.45 -8.07
C LEU A 72 -7.19 19.68 -7.58
N ALA A 73 -6.86 20.92 -7.20
CA ALA A 73 -5.55 21.24 -6.65
C ALA A 73 -5.27 20.45 -5.37
N ALA A 74 -6.25 20.30 -4.48
CA ALA A 74 -6.12 19.51 -3.26
C ALA A 74 -5.95 18.02 -3.57
N VAL A 75 -6.81 17.42 -4.42
CA VAL A 75 -6.74 15.99 -4.76
C VAL A 75 -5.39 15.65 -5.40
N TRP A 76 -4.98 16.40 -6.42
CA TRP A 76 -3.71 16.17 -7.11
C TRP A 76 -2.50 16.49 -6.24
N GLY A 77 -2.54 17.59 -5.49
CA GLY A 77 -1.48 17.96 -4.56
C GLY A 77 -1.25 16.88 -3.49
N ILE A 78 -2.33 16.40 -2.86
CA ILE A 78 -2.28 15.33 -1.86
C ILE A 78 -1.76 14.03 -2.50
N ALA A 79 -2.30 13.62 -3.66
CA ALA A 79 -1.87 12.39 -4.32
C ALA A 79 -0.38 12.43 -4.73
N LEU A 80 0.04 13.48 -5.42
CA LEU A 80 1.43 13.65 -5.87
C LEU A 80 2.39 13.75 -4.69
N PHE A 81 2.03 14.49 -3.65
CA PHE A 81 2.84 14.57 -2.42
C PHE A 81 2.96 13.20 -1.76
N THR A 82 1.84 12.51 -1.56
CA THR A 82 1.81 11.23 -0.83
C THR A 82 2.64 10.16 -1.54
N PHE A 83 2.46 9.99 -2.84
CA PHE A 83 3.19 8.98 -3.62
C PHE A 83 4.62 9.41 -3.97
N GLY A 84 4.86 10.70 -4.22
CA GLY A 84 6.18 11.25 -4.48
C GLY A 84 7.07 11.17 -3.23
N ALA A 85 6.54 11.61 -2.08
CA ALA A 85 7.24 11.61 -0.80
C ALA A 85 7.23 10.25 -0.09
N PHE A 86 6.62 9.22 -0.70
CA PHE A 86 6.37 7.92 -0.09
C PHE A 86 7.57 7.25 0.62
N PRO A 87 8.82 7.27 0.10
CA PRO A 87 9.97 6.68 0.81
C PRO A 87 10.34 7.38 2.11
N TRP A 88 9.99 8.66 2.23
CA TRP A 88 10.30 9.49 3.39
C TRP A 88 9.14 9.54 4.38
N LEU A 89 7.94 9.12 3.98
CA LEU A 89 6.82 9.03 4.89
C LEU A 89 7.11 7.93 5.92
N PRO A 90 7.04 8.24 7.23
CA PRO A 90 7.33 7.26 8.25
C PRO A 90 6.38 6.09 8.09
N VAL A 91 6.95 4.89 8.09
CA VAL A 91 6.23 3.63 7.87
C VAL A 91 5.07 3.49 8.88
N GLY A 92 5.19 4.02 10.11
CA GLY A 92 4.08 4.12 11.07
C GLY A 92 2.94 5.08 10.67
N ALA A 93 3.23 6.17 9.96
CA ALA A 93 2.22 7.10 9.44
C ALA A 93 1.54 6.60 8.15
N THR A 94 2.17 5.66 7.43
CA THR A 94 1.59 4.98 6.25
C THR A 94 1.02 3.60 6.58
N GLY A 95 1.33 3.03 7.74
CA GLY A 95 0.73 1.79 8.25
C GLY A 95 1.59 0.53 8.04
N GLY A 96 2.87 0.66 7.77
CA GLY A 96 3.80 -0.47 7.88
C GLY A 96 4.42 -0.62 9.28
N LYS A 97 5.10 -1.75 9.48
CA LYS A 97 5.90 -2.21 10.63
C LYS A 97 5.69 -1.43 11.95
N GLY A 98 4.99 -2.07 12.89
CA GLY A 98 4.94 -1.62 14.28
C GLY A 98 3.85 -0.61 14.61
N ALA A 99 2.92 -0.31 13.69
CA ALA A 99 1.66 0.34 14.06
C ALA A 99 0.85 -0.61 14.95
N ARG A 100 1.08 -0.47 16.26
CA ARG A 100 0.47 -1.18 17.37
C ARG A 100 -1.00 -1.43 17.06
N ALA A 101 -1.40 -2.70 16.96
CA ALA A 101 -2.80 -3.08 16.90
C ALA A 101 -3.46 -2.56 18.17
N GLU A 102 -4.12 -1.41 18.06
CA GLU A 102 -4.84 -0.82 19.18
C GLU A 102 -6.09 -1.68 19.42
N GLY A 103 -5.96 -2.57 20.40
CA GLY A 103 -6.98 -2.91 21.38
C GLY A 103 -8.38 -3.28 20.89
N ARG A 104 -8.68 -4.57 21.12
CA ARG A 104 -9.95 -5.12 21.65
C ARG A 104 -10.95 -5.68 20.63
N ASP A 105 -11.03 -7.00 20.70
CA ASP A 105 -12.12 -7.86 20.29
C ASP A 105 -13.51 -7.26 20.53
N ARG A 106 -14.31 -7.21 19.45
CA ARG A 106 -15.73 -7.59 19.53
C ARG A 106 -16.40 -7.83 18.18
N LEU A 107 -15.87 -7.30 17.07
CA LEU A 107 -16.41 -7.56 15.71
C LEU A 107 -15.29 -7.78 14.68
N ARG A 108 -14.83 -9.04 14.55
CA ARG A 108 -13.79 -9.46 13.59
C ARG A 108 -14.12 -9.15 12.11
N TRP A 109 -15.41 -9.14 11.75
CA TRP A 109 -15.86 -8.88 10.37
C TRP A 109 -15.95 -7.38 10.04
N ALA A 110 -16.15 -6.51 11.05
CA ALA A 110 -16.29 -5.07 10.86
C ALA A 110 -14.94 -4.38 10.54
N ARG A 111 -13.79 -5.02 10.83
CA ARG A 111 -12.46 -4.54 10.42
C ARG A 111 -12.28 -4.47 8.89
N TYR A 112 -13.05 -5.22 8.12
CA TYR A 112 -12.98 -5.24 6.65
C TYR A 112 -13.88 -4.21 5.98
N LEU A 113 -14.70 -3.50 6.75
CA LEU A 113 -15.47 -2.36 6.23
C LEU A 113 -14.56 -1.14 6.25
N ILE A 114 -14.36 -0.51 5.09
CA ILE A 114 -13.52 0.69 4.85
C ILE A 114 -13.75 1.79 5.91
N VAL A 115 -14.96 1.88 6.48
CA VAL A 115 -15.38 2.80 7.55
C VAL A 115 -14.62 2.61 8.89
N PHE A 116 -13.94 1.48 9.10
CA PHE A 116 -13.28 1.14 10.36
C PHE A 116 -11.77 1.44 10.38
N ASP A 117 -11.19 1.98 9.29
CA ASP A 117 -9.82 2.47 9.30
C ASP A 117 -9.68 3.71 10.22
N PRO A 118 -8.79 3.69 11.24
CA PRO A 118 -8.56 4.82 12.13
C PRO A 118 -8.30 6.15 11.40
N ARG A 119 -7.64 6.11 10.23
CA ARG A 119 -7.34 7.32 9.44
C ARG A 119 -8.57 7.91 8.78
N LEU A 120 -9.40 7.06 8.17
CA LEU A 120 -10.65 7.52 7.58
C LEU A 120 -11.57 8.11 8.66
N ARG A 121 -11.66 7.48 9.84
CA ARG A 121 -12.44 8.02 10.96
C ARG A 121 -11.94 9.36 11.46
N ALA A 122 -10.63 9.51 11.64
CA ALA A 122 -10.04 10.79 12.04
C ALA A 122 -10.35 11.88 11.01
N SER A 123 -10.16 11.57 9.72
CA SER A 123 -10.46 12.49 8.61
C SER A 123 -11.94 12.88 8.56
N LEU A 124 -12.86 11.91 8.67
CA LEU A 124 -14.29 12.16 8.71
C LEU A 124 -14.72 12.95 9.95
N THR A 125 -14.07 12.74 11.10
CA THR A 125 -14.36 13.52 12.32
C THR A 125 -13.94 14.98 12.11
N VAL A 126 -12.76 15.23 11.54
CA VAL A 126 -12.32 16.59 11.18
C VAL A 126 -13.26 17.24 10.18
N LEU A 127 -13.70 16.50 9.16
CA LEU A 127 -14.69 16.98 8.19
C LEU A 127 -16.01 17.38 8.86
N LEU A 128 -16.54 16.54 9.76
CA LEU A 128 -17.78 16.81 10.48
C LEU A 128 -17.66 18.04 11.39
N LEU A 129 -16.54 18.20 12.10
CA LEU A 129 -16.27 19.38 12.92
C LEU A 129 -16.18 20.65 12.06
N PHE A 130 -15.52 20.57 10.91
CA PHE A 130 -15.42 21.68 9.95
C PHE A 130 -16.79 22.08 9.41
N LEU A 131 -17.61 21.12 8.95
CA LEU A 131 -18.95 21.37 8.45
C LEU A 131 -19.88 21.91 9.56
N GLY A 132 -19.75 21.39 10.79
CA GLY A 132 -20.49 21.88 11.95
C GLY A 132 -20.13 23.32 12.32
N GLY A 133 -18.83 23.66 12.27
CA GLY A 133 -18.35 25.03 12.48
C GLY A 133 -18.85 26.00 11.41
N LEU A 134 -18.81 25.60 10.13
CA LEU A 134 -19.37 26.40 9.04
C LEU A 134 -20.89 26.57 9.17
N ALA A 135 -21.62 25.52 9.54
CA ALA A 135 -23.07 25.60 9.76
C ALA A 135 -23.42 26.56 10.91
N ALA A 136 -22.66 26.52 12.01
CA ALA A 136 -22.82 27.47 13.10
C ALA A 136 -22.53 28.91 12.65
N TYR A 137 -21.45 29.12 11.89
CA TYR A 137 -21.12 30.44 11.33
C TYR A 137 -22.24 31.00 10.45
N VAL A 138 -22.75 30.18 9.52
CA VAL A 138 -23.88 30.55 8.64
C VAL A 138 -25.12 30.90 9.47
N TRP A 139 -25.40 30.12 10.52
CA TRP A 139 -26.52 30.38 11.42
C TRP A 139 -26.39 31.72 12.17
N PHE A 140 -25.20 32.07 12.64
CA PHE A 140 -24.97 33.32 13.38
C PHE A 140 -24.93 34.57 12.50
N VAL A 141 -24.39 34.46 11.28
CA VAL A 141 -24.24 35.61 10.37
C VAL A 141 -25.49 35.82 9.50
N GLY A 142 -26.31 34.78 9.30
CA GLY A 142 -27.61 34.88 8.62
C GLY A 142 -27.57 35.00 7.09
N GLU A 143 -26.39 35.25 6.49
CA GLU A 143 -26.23 35.44 5.04
C GLU A 143 -25.64 34.22 4.30
N GLY A 144 -25.62 33.04 4.94
CA GLY A 144 -25.03 31.85 4.32
C GLY A 144 -26.03 30.98 3.55
N GLU A 145 -25.65 30.61 2.32
CA GLU A 145 -26.39 29.63 1.55
C GLU A 145 -26.09 28.19 2.01
N TRP A 146 -27.10 27.49 2.53
CA TRP A 146 -26.98 26.07 2.94
C TRP A 146 -26.51 25.15 1.80
N ILE A 147 -26.72 25.53 0.54
CA ILE A 147 -26.22 24.77 -0.61
C ILE A 147 -24.68 24.75 -0.67
N SER A 148 -24.00 25.80 -0.21
CA SER A 148 -22.54 25.85 -0.16
C SER A 148 -21.95 24.85 0.84
N LEU A 149 -22.66 24.53 1.92
CA LEU A 149 -22.25 23.49 2.88
C LEU A 149 -22.24 22.10 2.23
N ALA A 150 -23.20 21.81 1.35
CA ALA A 150 -23.25 20.55 0.63
C ALA A 150 -22.05 20.41 -0.34
N GLY A 151 -21.64 21.50 -1.00
CA GLY A 151 -20.43 21.52 -1.83
C GLY A 151 -19.15 21.21 -1.05
N TRP A 152 -18.95 21.87 0.10
CA TRP A 152 -17.83 21.57 1.00
C TRP A 152 -17.88 20.14 1.55
N GLY A 153 -19.07 19.64 1.86
CA GLY A 153 -19.26 18.27 2.32
C GLY A 153 -18.88 17.24 1.26
N LEU A 154 -19.31 17.46 0.01
CA LEU A 154 -18.99 16.56 -1.11
C LEU A 154 -17.48 16.57 -1.42
N ALA A 155 -16.87 17.75 -1.54
CA ALA A 155 -15.44 17.90 -1.80
C ALA A 155 -14.60 17.31 -0.66
N GLY A 156 -14.97 17.61 0.59
CA GLY A 156 -14.32 17.09 1.78
C GLY A 156 -14.46 15.57 1.94
N LEU A 157 -15.61 15.01 1.57
CA LEU A 157 -15.83 13.55 1.58
C LEU A 157 -14.92 12.85 0.55
N ALA A 158 -14.84 13.39 -0.67
CA ALA A 158 -13.95 12.86 -1.71
C ALA A 158 -12.47 12.89 -1.27
N ILE A 159 -12.02 13.98 -0.65
CA ILE A 159 -10.67 14.09 -0.08
C ILE A 159 -10.49 13.12 1.10
N SER A 160 -11.50 12.97 1.96
CA SER A 160 -11.44 12.05 3.10
C SER A 160 -11.30 10.60 2.64
N LEU A 161 -11.98 10.22 1.55
CA LEU A 161 -11.85 8.91 0.93
C LEU A 161 -10.45 8.70 0.32
N LEU A 162 -9.86 9.72 -0.31
CA LEU A 162 -8.48 9.67 -0.80
C LEU A 162 -7.49 9.38 0.34
N ILE A 163 -7.61 10.10 1.47
CA ILE A 163 -6.71 9.99 2.62
C ILE A 163 -6.95 8.69 3.40
N GLY A 164 -8.21 8.28 3.52
CA GLY A 164 -8.62 7.08 4.26
C GLY A 164 -8.35 5.78 3.53
N LEU A 165 -7.75 5.84 2.34
CA LEU A 165 -7.45 4.66 1.57
C LEU A 165 -6.13 4.04 2.00
N ASP A 166 -6.05 2.70 1.93
CA ASP A 166 -4.84 1.97 2.27
C ASP A 166 -3.73 2.17 1.22
N LEU A 167 -2.97 3.26 1.42
CA LEU A 167 -1.81 3.60 0.62
C LEU A 167 -0.79 2.46 0.56
N THR A 168 -0.59 1.73 1.65
CA THR A 168 0.37 0.62 1.68
C THR A 168 -0.06 -0.54 0.79
N GLY A 169 -1.36 -0.85 0.75
CA GLY A 169 -1.94 -1.85 -0.16
C GLY A 169 -1.88 -1.47 -1.64
N SER A 170 -1.69 -0.18 -1.96
CA SER A 170 -1.58 0.32 -3.34
C SER A 170 -0.15 0.31 -3.90
N THR A 171 0.84 -0.16 -3.12
CA THR A 171 2.24 -0.20 -3.57
C THR A 171 2.75 -1.64 -3.60
N PRO A 172 3.65 -2.00 -4.54
CA PRO A 172 4.17 -3.37 -4.65
C PRO A 172 5.23 -3.70 -3.58
N ILE A 173 5.63 -2.72 -2.77
CA ILE A 173 6.72 -2.83 -1.79
C ILE A 173 6.27 -2.64 -0.34
N TYR A 174 4.98 -2.44 -0.08
CA TYR A 174 4.45 -2.49 1.27
C TYR A 174 3.25 -3.42 1.31
N LYS A 175 3.09 -4.09 2.44
CA LYS A 175 1.90 -4.89 2.69
C LYS A 175 0.76 -3.99 3.12
N SER A 176 -0.44 -4.30 2.66
CA SER A 176 -1.67 -3.65 3.11
C SER A 176 -1.76 -3.60 4.63
N GLY A 177 -2.24 -2.46 5.15
CA GLY A 177 -2.49 -2.23 6.57
C GLY A 177 -3.59 -3.13 7.16
N LEU A 178 -4.40 -3.76 6.31
CA LEU A 178 -5.50 -4.65 6.70
C LEU A 178 -5.04 -6.06 7.10
N HIS A 179 -3.77 -6.39 6.86
CA HIS A 179 -3.24 -7.71 7.13
C HIS A 179 -2.33 -7.72 8.36
N ASP A 180 -2.67 -8.56 9.34
CA ASP A 180 -1.96 -8.64 10.63
C ASP A 180 -0.52 -9.13 10.49
N GLU A 181 -0.16 -9.86 9.41
CA GLU A 181 1.22 -10.32 9.23
C GLU A 181 2.21 -9.17 8.92
N ARG A 182 1.72 -7.94 8.74
CA ARG A 182 2.58 -6.73 8.70
C ARG A 182 3.30 -6.44 10.01
N LEU A 183 2.86 -7.07 11.10
CA LEU A 183 3.49 -6.97 12.43
C LEU A 183 4.54 -8.06 12.66
N LEU A 184 4.61 -9.05 11.77
CA LEU A 184 5.47 -10.21 11.91
C LEU A 184 6.75 -10.04 11.09
N THR A 185 7.80 -10.69 11.54
CA THR A 185 9.09 -10.78 10.86
C THR A 185 9.27 -12.17 10.28
N VAL A 186 10.05 -12.28 9.20
CA VAL A 186 10.38 -13.60 8.65
C VAL A 186 11.61 -14.13 9.38
N ARG A 187 11.48 -15.29 10.00
CA ARG A 187 12.56 -15.98 10.71
C ARG A 187 12.92 -17.28 9.99
N LEU A 188 14.23 -17.58 9.95
CA LEU A 188 14.76 -18.85 9.46
C LEU A 188 14.90 -19.85 10.60
N LEU A 189 14.40 -21.06 10.38
CA LEU A 189 14.64 -22.26 11.19
C LEU A 189 15.83 -23.00 10.58
N GLU A 190 17.03 -22.75 11.13
CA GLU A 190 18.29 -23.23 10.57
C GLU A 190 18.39 -24.76 10.52
N ASP A 191 17.73 -25.45 11.44
CA ASP A 191 17.65 -26.91 11.54
C ASP A 191 16.89 -27.55 10.37
N ARG A 192 15.99 -26.80 9.73
CA ARG A 192 15.16 -27.27 8.61
C ARG A 192 15.68 -26.85 7.24
N CYS A 193 16.56 -25.85 7.17
CA CYS A 193 16.99 -25.30 5.89
C CYS A 193 17.99 -26.21 5.17
N THR A 194 17.65 -26.63 3.96
CA THR A 194 18.51 -27.47 3.08
C THR A 194 19.13 -26.70 1.90
N GLY A 195 19.06 -25.35 1.92
CA GLY A 195 19.78 -24.52 0.96
C GLY A 195 19.24 -24.55 -0.48
N LYS A 196 17.94 -24.82 -0.69
CA LYS A 196 17.33 -24.90 -2.05
C LYS A 196 17.27 -23.59 -2.84
N ALA A 197 17.63 -22.45 -2.24
CA ALA A 197 17.67 -21.12 -2.86
C ALA A 197 16.36 -20.56 -3.44
N ILE A 198 15.21 -21.17 -3.16
CA ILE A 198 13.89 -20.66 -3.62
C ILE A 198 13.59 -19.29 -3.00
N CYS A 199 13.90 -19.09 -1.72
CA CYS A 199 13.71 -17.81 -1.02
C CYS A 199 14.51 -16.66 -1.68
N GLU A 200 15.73 -16.95 -2.14
CA GLU A 200 16.57 -16.03 -2.89
C GLU A 200 15.95 -15.69 -4.26
N GLN A 201 15.37 -16.66 -4.95
CA GLN A 201 14.77 -16.42 -6.26
C GLN A 201 13.47 -15.61 -6.21
N ILE A 202 12.70 -15.71 -5.12
CA ILE A 202 11.34 -15.14 -5.06
C ILE A 202 11.24 -13.84 -4.27
N CYS A 203 12.23 -13.52 -3.43
CA CYS A 203 12.18 -12.31 -2.61
C CYS A 203 12.28 -11.05 -3.49
N PRO A 204 11.23 -10.20 -3.57
CA PRO A 204 11.24 -9.00 -4.42
C PRO A 204 12.19 -7.92 -3.93
N LYS A 205 12.75 -8.08 -2.73
CA LYS A 205 13.71 -7.17 -2.11
C LYS A 205 15.11 -7.74 -2.02
N GLY A 206 15.29 -8.99 -2.47
CA GLY A 206 16.57 -9.67 -2.47
C GLY A 206 17.19 -9.89 -1.09
N ARG A 207 16.39 -10.06 -0.04
CA ARG A 207 16.87 -10.22 1.36
C ARG A 207 17.55 -11.55 1.66
N PHE A 208 17.47 -12.53 0.77
CA PHE A 208 18.04 -13.86 0.99
C PHE A 208 19.22 -14.07 0.06
N ARG A 209 20.27 -14.67 0.62
CA ARG A 209 21.42 -15.22 -0.09
C ARG A 209 21.65 -16.64 0.43
N VAL A 210 21.87 -17.62 -0.43
CA VAL A 210 22.21 -18.98 0.03
C VAL A 210 23.72 -19.16 0.11
N ASP A 211 24.18 -19.56 1.29
CA ASP A 211 25.57 -19.94 1.51
C ASP A 211 25.76 -21.40 1.06
N SER A 212 26.60 -21.58 0.04
CA SER A 212 26.90 -22.90 -0.55
C SER A 212 27.73 -23.80 0.35
N LYS A 213 28.44 -23.27 1.35
CA LYS A 213 29.21 -24.05 2.33
C LYS A 213 28.28 -24.54 3.42
N LEU A 214 27.49 -23.64 4.00
CA LEU A 214 26.56 -23.97 5.08
C LEU A 214 25.31 -24.73 4.61
N HIS A 215 25.03 -24.72 3.30
CA HIS A 215 23.80 -25.26 2.71
C HIS A 215 22.55 -24.65 3.35
N ARG A 216 22.63 -23.35 3.67
CA ARG A 216 21.57 -22.60 4.38
C ARG A 216 21.36 -21.24 3.74
N ALA A 217 20.14 -20.74 3.85
CA ALA A 217 19.84 -19.35 3.54
C ALA A 217 20.41 -18.43 4.63
N VAL A 218 20.84 -17.24 4.24
CA VAL A 218 21.23 -16.14 5.10
C VAL A 218 20.26 -15.00 4.82
N ILE A 219 19.72 -14.41 5.88
CA ILE A 219 18.83 -13.25 5.80
C ILE A 219 19.69 -12.01 6.01
N ASP A 220 19.75 -11.15 4.99
CA ASP A 220 20.35 -9.84 5.13
C ASP A 220 19.48 -8.99 6.05
N ASP A 221 20.06 -8.37 7.07
CA ASP A 221 19.35 -7.68 8.17
C ASP A 221 18.66 -6.37 7.74
N ASP A 222 18.87 -5.94 6.49
CA ASP A 222 18.29 -4.72 5.94
C ASP A 222 16.77 -4.71 6.06
N ASP A 223 16.19 -3.71 6.73
CA ASP A 223 14.79 -3.65 7.18
C ASP A 223 13.72 -3.67 6.07
N GLY A 224 14.10 -3.93 4.82
CA GLY A 224 13.27 -3.93 3.63
C GLY A 224 12.38 -5.16 3.41
N CYS A 225 12.06 -5.99 4.41
CA CYS A 225 11.10 -7.09 4.22
C CYS A 225 9.69 -6.53 4.10
N VAL A 226 8.98 -6.90 3.02
CA VAL A 226 7.63 -6.41 2.69
C VAL A 226 6.52 -7.38 3.12
N GLN A 227 6.89 -8.44 3.85
CA GLN A 227 5.96 -9.39 4.48
C GLN A 227 4.96 -10.06 3.51
N CYS A 228 5.33 -10.20 2.23
CA CYS A 228 4.48 -10.82 1.21
C CYS A 228 4.25 -12.32 1.42
N GLY A 229 5.05 -12.98 2.26
CA GLY A 229 4.91 -14.41 2.58
C GLY A 229 5.36 -15.38 1.49
N ALA A 230 5.79 -14.90 0.31
CA ALA A 230 6.19 -15.75 -0.80
C ALA A 230 7.32 -16.73 -0.42
N CYS A 231 8.31 -16.28 0.36
CA CYS A 231 9.41 -17.14 0.82
C CYS A 231 8.97 -18.22 1.83
N VAL A 232 7.93 -17.96 2.64
CA VAL A 232 7.34 -18.92 3.59
C VAL A 232 6.59 -19.99 2.83
N VAL A 233 5.68 -19.59 1.93
CA VAL A 233 4.81 -20.51 1.18
C VAL A 233 5.59 -21.39 0.20
N GLN A 234 6.69 -20.89 -0.38
CA GLN A 234 7.46 -21.63 -1.39
C GLN A 234 8.63 -22.44 -0.81
N CYS A 235 8.85 -22.42 0.50
CA CYS A 235 9.90 -23.21 1.12
C CYS A 235 9.45 -24.68 1.23
N PRO A 236 10.12 -25.63 0.56
CA PRO A 236 9.69 -27.03 0.58
C PRO A 236 9.92 -27.72 1.94
N GLU A 237 10.77 -27.14 2.79
CA GLU A 237 11.15 -27.68 4.10
C GLU A 237 10.44 -26.94 5.25
N ASP A 238 9.55 -25.99 4.95
CA ASP A 238 8.92 -25.10 5.94
C ASP A 238 9.94 -24.45 6.88
N ALA A 239 11.12 -24.08 6.35
CA ALA A 239 12.23 -23.51 7.11
C ALA A 239 12.09 -22.00 7.35
N LEU A 240 11.09 -21.33 6.75
CA LEU A 240 10.84 -19.91 6.92
C LEU A 240 9.45 -19.72 7.53
N VAL A 241 9.35 -18.92 8.59
CA VAL A 241 8.10 -18.67 9.31
C VAL A 241 7.90 -17.20 9.62
N PHE A 242 6.65 -16.79 9.81
CA PHE A 242 6.34 -15.51 10.44
C PHE A 242 6.47 -15.63 11.97
N ALA A 243 7.18 -14.69 12.60
CA ALA A 243 7.43 -14.61 14.04
C ALA A 243 7.21 -13.19 14.57
#